data_AF-A0A2I3TPK0-F1
#
_entry.id   AF-A0A2I3TPK0-F1
#
_cell.length_a   1.000
_cell.length_b   1.000
_cell.length_c   1.000
_cell.angle_alpha   90.00
_cell.angle_beta   90.00
_cell.angle_gamma   90.00
#
_symmetry.space_group_name_H-M   'P 1'
#
loop_
_entity.id
_entity.type
_entity.pdbx_description
1 polymer ?
#
loop_
_entity_poly.entity_id
_entity_poly.type
_entity_poly.pdbx_seq_one_letter_code
_entity_poly.pdbx_strand_id
1 'polypeptide(L)'
;MQPGLSPGSPGDPRPPTPETDYPESLTSYPEEDYSPVGSFGEPGPTSPLTTPPGWSCHVSQDKQMLYTNHFTQEQVPIPAPRSIHKSSQDGDTPAQASPPEEKVPAELDEVGSWEEVSPATAAVRTKTLDKAGVLHRTKTADKGKRLRKKHWSASWTVLEGGVLTFFKDSKTSAAGGLRQPSKFSTPEYTVELRGATLSWAPKDKSSRKNVLELRSRDGSEYLIQHDSEAIISTWHKAIAQGIQELSAELPPEEESESSRVDFGSSERLGSWQEKEEDARPNAAAPALGPVGLESDLSKVRHKLRKFLQRRPTLQSLREKGYIKDQVFGCALAALCERERSRVPRFVQQCIRAVEARGLDIDGLYRISGNLATIQKLRYKVDHDERLDLDDGRWEDVHVITGALKLFFRELPEPLFPFSHFRQFIAAIKLQDQARRSRCVRDLVRSLPAPNHDTLRMLFQHLCRVIEHGEQNRMSVQSVAIVFGPTLLRPEVEETSMPMTMVFQNQVVELILQQCADIFPPH
;
A
#
# COMPACT_ATOMS: atom_id res chain seq x y z
N MET A 1 16.13 -59.77 -32.21
CA MET A 1 16.80 -58.86 -33.17
C MET A 1 15.91 -57.63 -33.34
N GLN A 2 16.40 -56.44 -33.01
CA GLN A 2 15.91 -55.17 -33.60
C GLN A 2 16.35 -55.10 -35.09
N PRO A 3 15.96 -54.12 -35.94
CA PRO A 3 15.19 -52.86 -35.75
C PRO A 3 14.18 -52.55 -36.91
N GLY A 4 13.55 -51.35 -36.94
CA GLY A 4 13.11 -50.75 -38.22
C GLY A 4 12.04 -49.64 -38.23
N LEU A 5 12.45 -48.39 -37.96
CA LEU A 5 12.18 -47.12 -38.67
C LEU A 5 10.75 -46.63 -39.05
N SER A 6 10.53 -45.34 -38.75
CA SER A 6 9.41 -44.46 -39.11
C SER A 6 9.41 -43.97 -40.57
N PRO A 7 8.28 -43.38 -41.05
CA PRO A 7 8.26 -42.03 -41.64
C PRO A 7 7.08 -41.20 -41.06
N GLY A 8 7.12 -39.89 -40.83
CA GLY A 8 7.58 -38.78 -41.67
C GLY A 8 6.36 -37.98 -42.16
N SER A 9 6.12 -36.76 -41.65
CA SER A 9 5.12 -35.80 -42.16
C SER A 9 5.75 -34.41 -42.36
N PRO A 10 5.38 -33.65 -43.42
CA PRO A 10 5.95 -32.33 -43.79
C PRO A 10 5.33 -31.20 -42.94
N GLY A 11 6.01 -30.11 -42.52
CA GLY A 11 6.66 -29.02 -43.30
C GLY A 11 5.57 -28.10 -43.87
N ASP A 12 5.34 -26.82 -43.52
CA ASP A 12 6.17 -25.65 -43.14
C ASP A 12 5.23 -24.49 -42.64
N PRO A 13 5.65 -23.23 -42.39
CA PRO A 13 6.80 -22.69 -41.62
C PRO A 13 6.36 -21.58 -40.61
N ARG A 14 7.22 -21.23 -39.65
CA ARG A 14 7.06 -20.04 -38.78
C ARG A 14 7.81 -18.82 -39.35
N PRO A 15 7.32 -17.58 -39.16
CA PRO A 15 7.92 -16.39 -39.75
C PRO A 15 9.23 -15.98 -39.02
N PRO A 16 10.12 -15.25 -39.71
CA PRO A 16 11.46 -14.91 -39.22
C PRO A 16 11.43 -13.70 -38.27
N THR A 17 12.31 -13.73 -37.25
CA THR A 17 12.63 -12.60 -36.38
C THR A 17 13.73 -11.72 -37.00
N PRO A 18 13.68 -10.40 -36.85
CA PRO A 18 14.76 -9.53 -37.33
C PRO A 18 15.91 -9.45 -36.32
N GLU A 19 17.10 -9.89 -36.76
CA GLU A 19 18.43 -9.37 -36.37
C GLU A 19 18.53 -7.93 -36.96
N THR A 20 19.08 -6.86 -36.36
CA THR A 20 20.31 -6.57 -35.59
C THR A 20 20.08 -5.12 -35.08
N ASP A 21 20.46 -4.72 -33.86
CA ASP A 21 21.69 -3.96 -33.60
C ASP A 21 21.78 -3.70 -32.09
N TYR A 22 22.73 -4.35 -31.41
CA TYR A 22 23.22 -3.94 -30.09
C TYR A 22 24.74 -3.83 -30.20
N PRO A 23 25.35 -2.68 -29.86
CA PRO A 23 26.80 -2.57 -29.84
C PRO A 23 27.37 -3.36 -28.65
N GLU A 24 28.27 -4.29 -28.95
CA GLU A 24 29.11 -4.98 -27.96
C GLU A 24 30.16 -4.03 -27.36
N SER A 25 30.24 -4.06 -26.02
CA SER A 25 31.40 -3.89 -25.14
C SER A 25 32.51 -2.86 -25.46
N LEU A 26 32.62 -1.86 -24.57
CA LEU A 26 33.88 -1.23 -24.14
C LEU A 26 33.80 -1.07 -22.60
N THR A 27 34.45 -1.97 -21.84
CA THR A 27 35.72 -1.73 -21.11
C THR A 27 35.63 -0.76 -19.93
N SER A 28 35.82 -1.32 -18.73
CA SER A 28 36.38 -0.72 -17.51
C SER A 28 35.78 0.60 -16.99
N TYR A 29 35.09 0.52 -15.85
CA TYR A 29 35.01 1.63 -14.90
C TYR A 29 35.86 1.30 -13.66
N PRO A 30 36.59 2.29 -13.11
CA PRO A 30 37.66 2.06 -12.15
C PRO A 30 37.14 1.72 -10.75
N GLU A 31 37.90 0.89 -10.05
CA GLU A 31 37.90 0.79 -8.59
C GLU A 31 38.31 2.15 -8.01
N GLU A 32 37.47 2.75 -7.17
CA GLU A 32 37.93 3.76 -6.21
C GLU A 32 37.34 3.48 -4.83
N ASP A 33 38.27 3.46 -3.87
CA ASP A 33 38.12 3.19 -2.45
C ASP A 33 37.06 4.07 -1.78
N TYR A 34 36.10 3.45 -1.08
CA TYR A 34 35.26 4.15 -0.11
C TYR A 34 35.55 3.64 1.31
N SER A 35 36.54 4.29 1.94
CA SER A 35 36.72 4.25 3.40
C SER A 35 35.82 5.29 4.06
N PRO A 36 35.01 4.94 5.08
CA PRO A 36 34.31 5.94 5.88
C PRO A 36 35.17 6.33 7.09
N VAL A 37 35.76 7.54 7.06
CA VAL A 37 36.25 8.24 8.26
C VAL A 37 35.52 9.57 8.35
N GLY A 38 34.74 9.77 9.41
CA GLY A 38 34.01 11.02 9.61
C GLY A 38 33.04 11.00 10.80
N SER A 39 33.62 10.92 12.00
CA SER A 39 33.02 11.18 13.31
C SER A 39 32.02 12.35 13.32
N PHE A 40 30.79 12.12 13.81
CA PHE A 40 29.96 13.20 14.36
C PHE A 40 30.14 13.23 15.88
N GLY A 41 30.69 14.34 16.36
CA GLY A 41 30.97 14.58 17.77
C GLY A 41 29.72 14.79 18.60
N GLU A 42 29.84 14.42 19.87
CA GLU A 42 28.93 14.78 20.95
C GLU A 42 28.87 16.30 21.15
N PRO A 43 27.69 16.89 21.43
CA PRO A 43 27.62 18.18 22.08
C PRO A 43 27.57 18.01 23.62
N GLY A 44 28.60 18.55 24.28
CA GLY A 44 28.62 18.79 25.72
C GLY A 44 27.72 19.98 26.17
N PRO A 45 27.59 20.22 27.48
CA PRO A 45 26.34 20.68 28.09
C PRO A 45 26.33 22.17 28.47
N THR A 46 25.34 22.95 28.01
CA THR A 46 24.88 24.18 28.68
C THR A 46 23.48 24.62 28.21
N SER A 47 22.53 24.70 29.17
CA SER A 47 21.30 25.53 29.20
C SER A 47 20.00 25.08 28.48
N PRO A 48 18.80 25.45 29.01
CA PRO A 48 17.72 24.49 29.27
C PRO A 48 16.56 24.45 28.26
N LEU A 49 16.04 23.23 28.10
CA LEU A 49 14.69 22.78 27.70
C LEU A 49 13.70 23.88 27.30
N THR A 50 13.48 24.05 25.99
CA THR A 50 12.29 24.73 25.48
C THR A 50 11.07 23.83 25.71
N THR A 51 10.09 24.29 26.49
CA THR A 51 8.84 23.56 26.72
C THR A 51 8.02 23.47 25.41
N PRO A 52 7.52 22.28 25.02
CA PRO A 52 6.67 22.15 23.84
C PRO A 52 5.40 23.02 23.92
N PRO A 53 4.85 23.50 22.79
CA PRO A 53 3.60 24.27 22.79
C PRO A 53 2.45 23.51 23.45
N GLY A 54 1.77 24.14 24.41
CA GLY A 54 0.65 23.53 25.15
C GLY A 54 1.03 22.83 26.47
N TRP A 55 2.31 22.91 26.87
CA TRP A 55 2.81 22.34 28.12
C TRP A 55 3.48 23.40 28.99
N SER A 56 3.24 23.35 30.30
CA SER A 56 3.97 24.13 31.31
C SER A 56 4.86 23.21 32.12
N CYS A 57 6.02 23.72 32.53
CA CYS A 57 6.94 23.02 33.42
C CYS A 57 6.92 23.69 34.78
N HIS A 58 6.76 22.93 35.87
CA HIS A 58 6.85 23.44 37.22
C HIS A 58 7.51 22.42 38.17
N VAL A 59 8.07 22.92 39.27
CA VAL A 59 8.70 22.10 40.32
C VAL A 59 7.63 21.80 41.38
N SER A 60 7.40 20.51 41.66
CA SER A 60 6.51 20.09 42.76
C SER A 60 7.14 20.36 44.13
N GLN A 61 6.33 20.33 45.20
CA GLN A 61 6.79 20.48 46.59
C GLN A 61 7.88 19.45 46.97
N ASP A 62 7.89 18.29 46.30
CA ASP A 62 8.90 17.23 46.47
C ASP A 62 10.18 17.43 45.63
N LYS A 63 10.43 18.64 45.11
CA LYS A 63 11.57 19.00 44.23
C LYS A 63 11.67 18.22 42.91
N GLN A 64 10.58 17.57 42.49
CA GLN A 64 10.50 16.89 41.20
C GLN A 64 9.97 17.83 40.11
N MET A 65 10.63 17.85 38.95
CA MET A 65 10.20 18.62 37.79
C MET A 65 9.07 17.87 37.05
N LEU A 66 7.94 18.54 36.82
CA LEU A 66 6.75 17.99 36.17
C LEU A 66 6.37 18.83 34.94
N TYR A 67 5.98 18.14 33.86
CA TYR A 67 5.27 18.73 32.74
C TYR A 67 3.76 18.63 32.95
N THR A 68 3.03 19.72 32.74
CA THR A 68 1.57 19.77 32.82
C THR A 68 0.97 20.21 31.50
N ASN A 69 0.06 19.40 30.97
CA ASN A 69 -0.65 19.71 29.74
C ASN A 69 -1.80 20.68 30.00
N HIS A 70 -1.88 21.78 29.26
CA HIS A 70 -2.87 22.84 29.48
C HIS A 70 -4.31 22.41 29.12
N PHE A 71 -4.47 21.37 28.31
CA PHE A 71 -5.76 20.90 27.80
C PHE A 71 -6.32 19.71 28.59
N THR A 72 -5.45 18.82 29.07
CA THR A 72 -5.86 17.58 29.76
C THR A 72 -5.60 17.60 31.27
N GLN A 73 -4.85 18.59 31.78
CA GLN A 73 -4.37 18.66 33.17
C GLN A 73 -3.49 17.46 33.59
N GLU A 74 -3.03 16.68 32.62
CA GLU A 74 -2.17 15.51 32.85
C GLU A 74 -0.76 15.96 33.25
N GLN A 75 -0.20 15.33 34.29
CA GLN A 75 1.12 15.63 34.83
C GLN A 75 2.09 14.47 34.58
N VAL A 76 3.24 14.77 33.97
CA VAL A 76 4.27 13.79 33.65
C VAL A 76 5.59 14.17 34.32
N PRO A 77 6.19 13.32 35.17
CA PRO A 77 7.48 13.60 35.80
C PRO A 77 8.64 13.50 34.81
N ILE A 78 9.56 14.46 34.89
CA ILE A 78 10.81 14.41 34.13
C ILE A 78 11.76 13.41 34.82
N PRO A 79 12.23 12.36 34.14
CA PRO A 79 13.22 11.44 34.69
C PRO A 79 14.54 12.19 34.92
N ALA A 80 15.11 12.09 36.13
CA ALA A 80 16.45 12.60 36.38
C ALA A 80 17.48 11.84 35.51
N PRO A 81 18.49 12.52 34.92
CA PRO A 81 19.54 11.85 34.19
C PRO A 81 20.29 10.89 35.12
N ARG A 82 20.38 9.62 34.73
CA ARG A 82 21.11 8.58 35.47
C ARG A 82 22.61 8.89 35.40
N SER A 83 23.18 9.31 36.53
CA SER A 83 24.63 9.35 36.76
C SER A 83 25.19 7.93 36.69
N ILE A 84 26.15 7.70 35.80
CA ILE A 84 26.96 6.48 35.75
C ILE A 84 27.96 6.58 36.91
N HIS A 85 27.65 5.93 38.03
CA HIS A 85 28.64 5.72 39.10
C HIS A 85 29.59 4.58 38.70
N LYS A 86 30.82 4.94 38.29
CA LYS A 86 31.98 4.05 38.44
C LYS A 86 32.40 4.07 39.90
N SER A 87 32.43 2.90 40.53
CA SER A 87 32.92 2.69 41.89
C SER A 87 34.45 2.72 41.91
N SER A 88 35.03 3.63 42.70
CA SER A 88 36.43 3.59 43.14
C SER A 88 36.48 3.13 44.59
N GLN A 89 37.42 2.25 44.93
CA GLN A 89 37.86 1.96 46.29
C GLN A 89 39.39 2.14 46.33
N ASP A 90 39.85 2.85 47.35
CA ASP A 90 41.21 3.39 47.56
C ASP A 90 42.31 2.34 47.81
N GLY A 91 43.57 2.76 47.58
CA GLY A 91 44.75 2.18 48.23
C GLY A 91 46.12 2.44 47.57
N ASP A 92 46.78 3.51 48.00
CA ASP A 92 48.25 3.78 48.06
C ASP A 92 49.13 4.08 46.82
N THR A 93 49.65 5.32 46.85
CA THR A 93 50.78 6.02 46.16
C THR A 93 52.18 5.35 46.33
N PRO A 94 53.31 5.82 45.71
CA PRO A 94 53.51 6.92 44.74
C PRO A 94 54.54 6.71 43.59
N ALA A 95 54.50 7.65 42.64
CA ALA A 95 55.64 8.41 42.07
C ALA A 95 56.08 8.20 40.60
N GLN A 96 56.18 9.38 39.95
CA GLN A 96 57.13 9.86 38.93
C GLN A 96 56.81 9.87 37.41
N ALA A 97 56.91 11.12 36.91
CA ALA A 97 57.44 11.61 35.63
C ALA A 97 56.50 11.76 34.40
N SER A 98 56.24 13.02 34.06
CA SER A 98 55.97 13.55 32.69
C SER A 98 57.31 13.92 32.02
N PRO A 99 57.38 14.55 30.81
CA PRO A 99 56.59 14.53 29.55
C PRO A 99 57.57 14.20 28.36
N PRO A 100 57.50 14.64 27.05
CA PRO A 100 56.66 15.65 26.39
C PRO A 100 56.20 15.42 24.92
N GLU A 101 55.52 16.48 24.44
CA GLU A 101 54.96 16.85 23.14
C GLU A 101 55.93 16.93 21.96
N GLU A 102 55.42 16.81 20.72
CA GLU A 102 56.00 17.42 19.50
C GLU A 102 54.88 17.54 18.43
N LYS A 103 54.34 18.74 18.14
CA LYS A 103 54.72 19.79 17.18
C LYS A 103 54.61 19.44 15.67
N VAL A 104 53.73 20.20 15.03
CA VAL A 104 53.48 20.39 13.59
C VAL A 104 54.71 21.02 12.89
N PRO A 105 54.82 20.88 11.56
CA PRO A 105 54.98 22.09 10.74
C PRO A 105 54.04 22.16 9.53
N ALA A 106 53.69 23.41 9.21
CA ALA A 106 52.94 23.87 8.05
C ALA A 106 53.88 24.16 6.88
N GLU A 107 53.37 24.12 5.65
CA GLU A 107 53.88 24.94 4.55
C GLU A 107 52.75 25.36 3.60
N LEU A 108 52.93 26.56 3.06
CA LEU A 108 52.00 27.43 2.33
C LEU A 108 52.00 27.12 0.83
N ASP A 109 50.92 27.44 0.12
CA ASP A 109 51.00 28.31 -1.07
C ASP A 109 49.61 28.71 -1.61
N GLU A 110 49.63 29.69 -2.51
CA GLU A 110 48.73 30.81 -2.70
C GLU A 110 47.43 30.60 -3.54
N VAL A 111 46.43 31.40 -3.15
CA VAL A 111 45.54 32.28 -3.96
C VAL A 111 45.02 31.80 -5.33
N GLY A 112 43.69 31.67 -5.40
CA GLY A 112 42.92 31.70 -6.64
C GLY A 112 41.42 31.89 -6.39
N SER A 113 40.98 33.14 -6.31
CA SER A 113 39.58 33.57 -6.22
C SER A 113 38.85 33.35 -7.55
N TRP A 114 37.73 32.61 -7.58
CA TRP A 114 36.60 32.84 -8.51
C TRP A 114 35.26 32.35 -7.92
N GLU A 115 34.41 33.33 -7.63
CA GLU A 115 32.94 33.40 -7.73
C GLU A 115 32.01 32.30 -7.18
N GLU A 116 31.08 32.75 -6.33
CA GLU A 116 29.88 32.07 -5.88
C GLU A 116 28.97 31.65 -7.05
N VAL A 117 28.59 30.37 -7.10
CA VAL A 117 27.38 29.92 -7.80
C VAL A 117 26.61 28.96 -6.89
N SER A 118 25.41 29.38 -6.50
CA SER A 118 24.44 28.57 -5.76
C SER A 118 23.90 27.42 -6.61
N PRO A 119 23.82 26.17 -6.12
CA PRO A 119 23.02 25.15 -6.75
C PRO A 119 21.63 25.09 -6.10
N ALA A 120 20.64 25.62 -6.83
CA ALA A 120 19.27 25.19 -6.69
C ALA A 120 19.13 23.79 -7.31
N THR A 121 18.87 22.77 -6.51
CA THR A 121 18.51 21.43 -7.00
C THR A 121 17.26 20.92 -6.30
N ALA A 122 16.18 20.93 -7.09
CA ALA A 122 14.97 20.11 -7.07
C ALA A 122 14.80 19.14 -5.88
N ALA A 123 13.95 19.53 -4.93
CA ALA A 123 13.37 18.61 -3.97
C ALA A 123 12.43 17.62 -4.70
N VAL A 124 12.70 16.33 -4.51
CA VAL A 124 11.77 15.23 -4.83
C VAL A 124 10.48 15.45 -4.02
N ARG A 125 9.41 15.94 -4.66
CA ARG A 125 8.08 16.04 -4.04
C ARG A 125 7.50 14.63 -3.89
N THR A 126 7.53 14.11 -2.66
CA THR A 126 6.67 13.00 -2.25
C THR A 126 5.21 13.43 -2.42
N LYS A 127 4.35 12.55 -2.96
CA LYS A 127 2.90 12.82 -3.10
C LYS A 127 2.29 12.94 -1.70
N THR A 128 2.05 14.16 -1.25
CA THR A 128 1.35 14.45 -0.01
C THR A 128 -0.15 14.43 -0.26
N LEU A 129 -0.88 13.65 0.55
CA LEU A 129 -2.34 13.75 0.62
C LEU A 129 -2.69 15.02 1.39
N ASP A 130 -3.25 16.01 0.72
CA ASP A 130 -3.43 17.34 1.29
C ASP A 130 -4.66 17.41 2.20
N LYS A 131 -5.77 16.74 1.83
CA LYS A 131 -6.98 16.66 2.66
C LYS A 131 -7.93 15.56 2.21
N ALA A 132 -8.59 14.87 3.14
CA ALA A 132 -9.67 13.93 2.83
C ALA A 132 -10.82 14.01 3.83
N GLY A 133 -12.05 13.73 3.38
CA GLY A 133 -13.25 13.75 4.24
C GLY A 133 -14.57 13.69 3.47
N VAL A 134 -15.68 13.56 4.18
CA VAL A 134 -17.02 13.50 3.59
C VAL A 134 -17.56 14.92 3.33
N LEU A 135 -18.00 15.19 2.11
CA LEU A 135 -18.65 16.44 1.72
C LEU A 135 -19.93 16.16 0.94
N HIS A 136 -20.91 17.06 1.02
CA HIS A 136 -22.05 17.04 0.12
C HIS A 136 -21.69 17.78 -1.16
N ARG A 137 -21.99 17.20 -2.31
CA ARG A 137 -21.74 17.86 -3.60
C ARG A 137 -22.87 17.70 -4.60
N THR A 138 -22.90 18.59 -5.59
CA THR A 138 -23.68 18.44 -6.82
C THR A 138 -22.94 19.10 -7.98
N LYS A 139 -23.01 18.52 -9.18
CA LYS A 139 -22.54 19.16 -10.42
C LYS A 139 -23.66 20.04 -11.00
N THR A 140 -23.36 21.29 -11.34
CA THR A 140 -24.32 22.26 -11.86
C THR A 140 -24.11 22.58 -13.34
N ALA A 141 -22.88 22.43 -13.84
CA ALA A 141 -22.56 22.51 -15.26
C ALA A 141 -21.53 21.44 -15.64
N ASP A 142 -21.66 20.88 -16.84
CA ASP A 142 -20.69 19.98 -17.45
C ASP A 142 -20.19 20.58 -18.76
N LYS A 143 -18.90 20.90 -18.82
CA LYS A 143 -18.26 21.54 -19.98
C LYS A 143 -19.05 22.74 -20.52
N GLY A 144 -19.50 23.63 -19.63
CA GLY A 144 -20.27 24.84 -19.95
C GLY A 144 -21.78 24.64 -20.17
N LYS A 145 -22.28 23.39 -20.22
CA LYS A 145 -23.73 23.12 -20.33
C LYS A 145 -24.35 23.02 -18.94
N ARG A 146 -25.31 23.91 -18.63
CA ARG A 146 -26.06 23.90 -17.35
C ARG A 146 -26.91 22.64 -17.22
N LEU A 147 -26.77 21.92 -16.11
CA LEU A 147 -27.61 20.76 -15.81
C LEU A 147 -28.97 21.24 -15.30
N ARG A 148 -30.06 20.73 -15.90
CA ARG A 148 -31.44 21.07 -15.50
C ARG A 148 -31.82 20.56 -14.10
N LYS A 149 -31.13 19.55 -13.56
CA LYS A 149 -31.44 18.93 -12.27
C LYS A 149 -30.20 18.84 -11.39
N LYS A 150 -30.27 19.41 -10.18
CA LYS A 150 -29.22 19.35 -9.15
C LYS A 150 -29.45 18.14 -8.25
N HIS A 151 -28.48 17.24 -8.19
CA HIS A 151 -28.53 16.04 -7.35
C HIS A 151 -27.46 16.14 -6.25
N TRP A 152 -27.88 16.57 -5.06
CA TRP A 152 -27.02 16.57 -3.89
C TRP A 152 -26.75 15.14 -3.42
N SER A 153 -25.48 14.81 -3.27
CA SER A 153 -25.03 13.51 -2.76
C SER A 153 -23.90 13.70 -1.76
N ALA A 154 -23.88 12.90 -0.69
CA ALA A 154 -22.73 12.79 0.18
C ALA A 154 -21.65 11.97 -0.52
N SER A 155 -20.41 12.40 -0.40
CA SER A 155 -19.30 11.69 -1.02
C SER A 155 -18.00 11.89 -0.26
N TRP A 156 -17.23 10.81 -0.17
CA TRP A 156 -15.82 10.91 0.20
C TRP A 156 -15.07 11.74 -0.84
N THR A 157 -14.44 12.80 -0.37
CA THR A 157 -13.69 13.76 -1.18
C THR A 157 -12.23 13.72 -0.75
N VAL A 158 -11.32 13.66 -1.72
CA VAL A 158 -9.87 13.65 -1.49
C VAL A 158 -9.25 14.74 -2.36
N LEU A 159 -8.42 15.56 -1.74
CA LEU A 159 -7.54 16.53 -2.38
C LEU A 159 -6.11 16.01 -2.28
N GLU A 160 -5.50 15.72 -3.43
CA GLU A 160 -4.13 15.21 -3.53
C GLU A 160 -3.48 15.81 -4.78
N GLY A 161 -2.33 16.47 -4.61
CA GLY A 161 -1.50 16.93 -5.73
C GLY A 161 -2.24 17.88 -6.69
N GLY A 162 -3.13 18.73 -6.16
CA GLY A 162 -3.90 19.66 -6.97
C GLY A 162 -5.07 19.04 -7.75
N VAL A 163 -5.43 17.79 -7.45
CA VAL A 163 -6.60 17.11 -8.01
C VAL A 163 -7.62 16.86 -6.90
N LEU A 164 -8.85 17.33 -7.11
CA LEU A 164 -9.98 17.07 -6.23
C LEU A 164 -10.80 15.90 -6.76
N THR A 165 -10.74 14.77 -6.05
CA THR A 165 -11.42 13.52 -6.42
C THR A 165 -12.60 13.25 -5.52
N PHE A 166 -13.65 12.74 -6.15
CA PHE A 166 -15.01 12.70 -5.65
C PHE A 166 -15.53 11.26 -5.80
N PHE A 167 -15.62 10.48 -4.72
CA PHE A 167 -15.90 9.03 -4.77
C PHE A 167 -17.39 8.68 -4.60
N LYS A 168 -17.91 7.73 -5.39
CA LYS A 168 -19.34 7.42 -5.42
C LYS A 168 -19.79 6.65 -4.17
N ASP A 169 -20.85 7.07 -3.49
CA ASP A 169 -21.42 6.28 -2.40
C ASP A 169 -22.13 5.00 -2.92
N SER A 170 -21.82 3.84 -2.33
CA SER A 170 -22.52 2.59 -2.63
C SER A 170 -23.86 2.62 -1.91
N LYS A 171 -24.98 2.50 -2.64
CA LYS A 171 -26.36 2.62 -2.14
C LYS A 171 -26.82 1.54 -1.12
N THR A 172 -25.93 1.00 -0.30
CA THR A 172 -26.26 0.03 0.76
C THR A 172 -26.12 0.59 2.18
N SER A 173 -25.93 1.89 2.36
CA SER A 173 -25.80 2.50 3.69
C SER A 173 -26.95 3.46 3.99
N ALA A 174 -28.14 2.89 4.23
CA ALA A 174 -29.25 3.59 4.86
C ALA A 174 -29.66 2.83 6.13
N ALA A 175 -28.74 2.76 7.10
CA ALA A 175 -29.01 2.54 8.52
C ALA A 175 -27.80 3.09 9.29
N GLY A 176 -28.07 3.92 10.30
CA GLY A 176 -27.10 4.83 10.93
C GLY A 176 -25.78 4.21 11.38
N GLY A 177 -24.71 4.98 11.21
CA GLY A 177 -23.37 4.69 11.72
C GLY A 177 -22.29 5.21 10.77
N LEU A 178 -21.50 6.17 11.23
CA LEU A 178 -20.31 6.69 10.56
C LEU A 178 -19.28 5.54 10.44
N ARG A 179 -19.29 4.79 9.34
CA ARG A 179 -18.30 3.74 9.03
C ARG A 179 -17.58 4.12 7.73
N GLN A 180 -16.24 4.06 7.76
CA GLN A 180 -15.43 4.11 6.54
C GLN A 180 -15.69 2.84 5.70
N PRO A 181 -15.98 2.96 4.39
CA PRO A 181 -16.06 1.81 3.51
C PRO A 181 -14.66 1.33 3.10
N SER A 182 -14.33 0.06 3.36
CA SER A 182 -13.03 -0.59 3.08
C SER A 182 -12.78 -0.92 1.59
N LYS A 183 -13.55 -0.33 0.67
CA LYS A 183 -13.32 -0.38 -0.78
C LYS A 183 -13.79 0.93 -1.38
N PHE A 184 -12.88 1.82 -1.79
CA PHE A 184 -13.26 2.98 -2.58
C PHE A 184 -13.79 2.49 -3.93
N SER A 185 -15.11 2.66 -4.10
CA SER A 185 -15.83 2.65 -5.37
C SER A 185 -15.16 3.61 -6.34
N THR A 186 -15.20 3.27 -7.63
CA THR A 186 -14.75 4.08 -8.78
C THR A 186 -14.93 5.60 -8.56
N PRO A 187 -13.91 6.44 -8.85
CA PRO A 187 -14.06 7.89 -8.76
C PRO A 187 -15.26 8.33 -9.61
N GLU A 188 -16.19 9.07 -9.01
CA GLU A 188 -17.38 9.58 -9.70
C GLU A 188 -17.05 10.82 -10.51
N TYR A 189 -16.23 11.71 -9.93
CA TYR A 189 -15.70 12.89 -10.59
C TYR A 189 -14.24 13.11 -10.17
N THR A 190 -13.48 13.74 -11.04
CA THR A 190 -12.10 14.13 -10.78
C THR A 190 -11.95 15.51 -11.39
N VAL A 191 -11.56 16.48 -10.56
CA VAL A 191 -11.48 17.89 -10.95
C VAL A 191 -10.03 18.34 -10.79
N GLU A 192 -9.39 18.68 -11.91
CA GLU A 192 -8.08 19.32 -11.89
C GLU A 192 -8.25 20.77 -11.44
N LEU A 193 -7.50 21.16 -10.40
CA LEU A 193 -7.58 22.50 -9.83
C LEU A 193 -6.75 23.53 -10.58
N ARG A 194 -5.92 23.11 -11.54
CA ARG A 194 -5.09 24.01 -12.35
C ARG A 194 -5.98 24.91 -13.21
N GLY A 195 -5.95 26.21 -12.92
CA GLY A 195 -6.82 27.20 -13.57
C GLY A 195 -8.31 27.10 -13.17
N ALA A 196 -8.63 26.41 -12.08
CA ALA A 196 -9.96 26.41 -11.49
C ALA A 196 -10.18 27.67 -10.64
N THR A 197 -11.43 28.11 -10.47
CA THR A 197 -11.80 29.21 -9.58
C THR A 197 -12.70 28.70 -8.47
N LEU A 198 -12.45 29.16 -7.23
CA LEU A 198 -13.24 28.81 -6.05
C LEU A 198 -13.85 30.08 -5.45
N SER A 199 -15.16 30.08 -5.23
CA SER A 199 -15.88 31.19 -4.57
C SER A 199 -16.98 30.67 -3.65
N TRP A 200 -17.49 31.51 -2.75
CA TRP A 200 -18.71 31.19 -2.01
C TRP A 200 -19.91 31.26 -2.95
N ALA A 201 -20.75 30.23 -2.93
CA ALA A 201 -21.91 30.18 -3.82
C ALA A 201 -22.95 31.24 -3.38
N PRO A 202 -23.44 32.07 -4.30
CA PRO A 202 -24.44 33.08 -3.98
C PRO A 202 -25.82 32.43 -3.74
N LYS A 203 -26.67 33.12 -2.98
CA LYS A 203 -27.95 32.58 -2.47
C LYS A 203 -28.95 32.18 -3.56
N ASP A 204 -28.80 32.73 -4.77
CA ASP A 204 -29.57 32.39 -5.97
C ASP A 204 -29.19 31.00 -6.55
N LYS A 205 -27.95 30.54 -6.32
CA LYS A 205 -27.48 29.23 -6.81
C LYS A 205 -27.78 28.08 -5.84
N SER A 206 -27.82 28.35 -4.54
CA SER A 206 -28.17 27.37 -3.52
C SER A 206 -28.78 28.04 -2.29
N SER A 207 -29.88 27.48 -1.78
CA SER A 207 -30.49 27.90 -0.51
C SER A 207 -29.79 27.30 0.72
N ARG A 208 -28.83 26.39 0.52
CA ARG A 208 -28.06 25.77 1.60
C ARG A 208 -27.00 26.75 2.12
N LYS A 209 -26.77 26.75 3.44
CA LYS A 209 -25.66 27.48 4.06
C LYS A 209 -24.35 26.75 3.77
N ASN A 210 -23.22 27.45 3.88
CA ASN A 210 -21.89 26.83 3.81
C ASN A 210 -21.60 26.14 2.48
N VAL A 211 -21.92 26.79 1.35
CA VAL A 211 -21.76 26.23 0.01
C VAL A 211 -20.63 26.94 -0.73
N LEU A 212 -19.68 26.16 -1.22
CA LEU A 212 -18.62 26.58 -2.13
C LEU A 212 -19.02 26.28 -3.57
N GLU A 213 -18.64 27.17 -4.47
CA GLU A 213 -18.73 27.01 -5.92
C GLU A 213 -17.32 26.84 -6.48
N LEU A 214 -17.07 25.68 -7.07
CA LEU A 214 -15.83 25.34 -7.77
C LEU A 214 -16.12 25.27 -9.26
N ARG A 215 -15.41 26.08 -10.05
CA ARG A 215 -15.48 26.06 -11.51
C ARG A 215 -14.13 25.66 -12.08
N SER A 216 -14.10 24.58 -12.84
CA SER A 216 -12.88 24.09 -13.49
C SER A 216 -12.66 24.78 -14.85
N ARG A 217 -11.42 24.69 -15.36
CA ARG A 217 -10.99 25.27 -16.65
C ARG A 217 -11.80 24.73 -17.83
N ASP A 218 -12.26 23.47 -17.75
CA ASP A 218 -13.09 22.83 -18.78
C ASP A 218 -14.52 23.39 -18.84
N GLY A 219 -14.89 24.30 -17.94
CA GLY A 219 -16.23 24.88 -17.82
C GLY A 219 -17.21 24.04 -16.99
N SER A 220 -16.74 23.01 -16.29
CA SER A 220 -17.54 22.27 -15.32
C SER A 220 -17.68 23.03 -14.00
N GLU A 221 -18.89 23.05 -13.44
CA GLU A 221 -19.21 23.73 -12.18
C GLU A 221 -19.73 22.74 -11.14
N TYR A 222 -19.22 22.85 -9.91
CA TYR A 222 -19.55 22.00 -8.77
C TYR A 222 -19.91 22.87 -7.57
N LEU A 223 -20.99 22.48 -6.87
CA LEU A 223 -21.31 23.03 -5.56
C LEU A 223 -20.91 22.02 -4.48
N ILE A 224 -20.19 22.46 -3.46
CA ILE A 224 -19.65 21.66 -2.36
C ILE A 224 -20.14 22.24 -1.04
N GLN A 225 -20.65 21.42 -0.13
CA GLN A 225 -21.26 21.86 1.12
C GLN A 225 -20.92 20.94 2.28
N HIS A 226 -20.89 21.52 3.48
CA HIS A 226 -20.83 20.79 4.74
C HIS A 226 -21.63 21.53 5.82
N ASP A 227 -22.21 20.82 6.78
CA ASP A 227 -23.09 21.43 7.79
C ASP A 227 -22.30 22.27 8.80
N SER A 228 -21.10 21.82 9.16
CA SER A 228 -20.14 22.58 9.96
C SER A 228 -19.42 23.66 9.14
N GLU A 229 -19.56 24.92 9.57
CA GLU A 229 -18.86 26.09 9.02
C GLU A 229 -17.34 25.98 9.13
N ALA A 230 -16.84 25.44 10.26
CA ALA A 230 -15.42 25.22 10.49
C ALA A 230 -14.85 24.25 9.45
N ILE A 231 -15.54 23.13 9.20
CA ILE A 231 -15.09 22.12 8.23
C ILE A 231 -15.07 22.71 6.82
N ILE A 232 -16.15 23.33 6.36
CA ILE A 232 -16.17 23.89 4.99
C ILE A 232 -15.13 25.00 4.82
N SER A 233 -14.86 25.80 5.86
CA SER A 233 -13.86 26.87 5.81
C SER A 233 -12.45 26.30 5.69
N THR A 234 -12.15 25.18 6.36
CA THR A 234 -10.87 24.49 6.16
C THR A 234 -10.74 23.87 4.77
N TRP A 235 -11.84 23.38 4.19
CA TRP A 235 -11.87 22.90 2.80
C TRP A 235 -11.69 24.02 1.79
N HIS A 236 -12.32 25.18 2.02
CA HIS A 236 -12.13 26.36 1.19
C HIS A 236 -10.66 26.78 1.14
N LYS A 237 -10.01 26.86 2.32
CA LYS A 237 -8.58 27.20 2.41
C LYS A 237 -7.70 26.19 1.67
N ALA A 238 -7.92 24.89 1.89
CA ALA A 238 -7.12 23.84 1.26
C ALA A 238 -7.27 23.82 -0.28
N ILE A 239 -8.50 23.95 -0.79
CA ILE A 239 -8.74 23.98 -2.24
C ILE A 239 -8.18 25.27 -2.85
N ALA A 240 -8.34 26.42 -2.19
CA ALA A 240 -7.79 27.69 -2.65
C ALA A 240 -6.25 27.67 -2.70
N GLN A 241 -5.61 27.09 -1.68
CA GLN A 241 -4.16 26.91 -1.64
C GLN A 241 -3.69 26.00 -2.79
N GLY A 242 -4.37 24.86 -3.03
CA GLY A 242 -4.05 23.98 -4.15
C GLY A 242 -4.19 24.64 -5.52
N ILE A 243 -5.17 25.53 -5.71
CA ILE A 243 -5.32 26.33 -6.94
C ILE A 243 -4.14 27.32 -7.07
N GLN A 244 -3.77 27.99 -5.98
CA GLN A 244 -2.71 29.02 -5.98
C GLN A 244 -1.33 28.43 -6.24
N GLU A 245 -0.98 27.30 -5.61
CA GLU A 245 0.29 26.60 -5.79
C GLU A 245 0.45 26.13 -7.24
N LEU A 246 -0.62 25.64 -7.87
CA LEU A 246 -0.64 25.24 -9.28
C LEU A 246 -0.66 26.41 -10.27
N SER A 247 -0.99 27.62 -9.81
CA SER A 247 -0.97 28.85 -10.62
C SER A 247 0.38 29.57 -10.53
N ALA A 248 1.19 29.29 -9.51
CA ALA A 248 2.51 29.89 -9.29
C ALA A 248 3.64 29.23 -10.11
N GLU A 249 3.41 28.07 -10.73
CA GLU A 249 4.36 27.39 -11.62
C GLU A 249 4.18 27.82 -13.09
N LEU A 250 4.57 29.06 -13.43
CA LEU A 250 4.82 29.50 -14.81
C LEU A 250 5.90 30.61 -14.86
N PRO A 251 6.97 30.46 -15.67
CA PRO A 251 7.55 31.54 -16.46
C PRO A 251 6.76 31.75 -17.78
N PRO A 252 6.91 32.90 -18.47
CA PRO A 252 6.06 33.28 -19.60
C PRO A 252 6.45 32.62 -20.92
N GLU A 253 5.41 32.31 -21.69
CA GLU A 253 5.26 32.18 -23.15
C GLU A 253 6.49 31.82 -24.02
N GLU A 254 6.43 30.66 -24.68
CA GLU A 254 6.81 30.55 -26.09
C GLU A 254 5.78 29.70 -26.85
N GLU A 255 5.28 30.26 -27.95
CA GLU A 255 4.48 29.61 -28.97
C GLU A 255 5.31 28.53 -29.68
N SER A 256 4.76 27.32 -29.82
CA SER A 256 5.14 26.45 -30.93
C SER A 256 4.03 25.48 -31.28
N GLU A 257 3.51 25.69 -32.48
CA GLU A 257 2.62 24.81 -33.19
C GLU A 257 3.30 23.48 -33.57
N SER A 258 2.44 22.47 -33.77
CA SER A 258 2.64 21.29 -34.63
C SER A 258 3.58 20.18 -34.13
N SER A 259 2.98 19.08 -33.68
CA SER A 259 2.58 18.02 -34.63
C SER A 259 1.77 16.91 -33.93
N ARG A 260 0.62 16.61 -34.52
CA ARG A 260 -0.20 15.43 -34.25
C ARG A 260 0.44 14.24 -34.96
N VAL A 261 0.68 13.16 -34.22
CA VAL A 261 0.58 11.80 -34.76
C VAL A 261 -0.26 10.96 -33.79
N ASP A 262 -1.37 10.49 -34.33
CA ASP A 262 -2.42 9.69 -33.71
C ASP A 262 -2.04 8.21 -33.78
N PHE A 263 -2.13 7.49 -32.67
CA PHE A 263 -2.25 6.03 -32.69
C PHE A 263 -2.98 5.52 -31.45
N GLY A 264 -4.26 5.15 -31.63
CA GLY A 264 -4.85 4.01 -30.93
C GLY A 264 -5.87 4.28 -29.81
N SER A 265 -6.91 5.09 -30.06
CA SER A 265 -8.14 5.04 -29.25
C SER A 265 -8.98 3.81 -29.61
N SER A 266 -8.95 2.78 -28.76
CA SER A 266 -9.92 1.67 -28.78
C SER A 266 -11.15 2.05 -27.96
N GLU A 267 -12.18 2.49 -28.68
CA GLU A 267 -13.60 2.11 -28.53
C GLU A 267 -14.13 1.81 -27.12
N ARG A 268 -15.05 2.65 -26.62
CA ARG A 268 -16.41 2.18 -26.28
C ARG A 268 -17.39 3.30 -25.90
N LEU A 269 -18.38 3.41 -26.79
CA LEU A 269 -19.82 3.33 -26.53
C LEU A 269 -20.48 4.39 -25.63
N GLY A 270 -21.29 5.21 -26.28
CA GLY A 270 -22.09 6.27 -25.68
C GLY A 270 -23.29 5.80 -24.88
N SER A 271 -23.62 6.61 -23.88
CA SER A 271 -24.92 6.62 -23.21
C SER A 271 -25.77 7.72 -23.85
N TRP A 272 -26.71 7.32 -24.70
CA TRP A 272 -27.80 8.17 -25.15
C TRP A 272 -28.72 8.53 -23.98
N GLN A 273 -29.06 9.82 -23.93
CA GLN A 273 -29.98 10.45 -22.98
C GLN A 273 -31.29 10.69 -23.73
N GLU A 274 -32.36 10.02 -23.29
CA GLU A 274 -33.73 10.20 -23.77
C GLU A 274 -34.15 11.67 -23.66
N LYS A 275 -34.76 12.19 -24.72
CA LYS A 275 -35.43 13.50 -24.72
C LYS A 275 -36.82 13.32 -25.30
N GLU A 276 -37.83 13.49 -24.45
CA GLU A 276 -39.20 13.81 -24.85
C GLU A 276 -39.21 15.17 -25.56
N GLU A 277 -39.92 15.30 -26.68
CA GLU A 277 -40.55 16.56 -27.06
C GLU A 277 -41.69 16.33 -28.07
N ASP A 278 -42.88 16.79 -27.66
CA ASP A 278 -44.07 17.02 -28.48
C ASP A 278 -43.88 18.26 -29.36
N ALA A 279 -44.25 18.15 -30.65
CA ALA A 279 -45.05 19.11 -31.45
C ALA A 279 -44.75 19.00 -32.96
N ARG A 280 -45.81 18.82 -33.76
CA ARG A 280 -45.85 18.78 -35.25
C ARG A 280 -46.11 20.19 -35.84
N PRO A 281 -46.32 20.39 -37.17
CA PRO A 281 -45.89 19.64 -38.37
C PRO A 281 -45.17 20.54 -39.42
N ASN A 282 -44.47 19.95 -40.40
CA ASN A 282 -44.82 19.96 -41.85
C ASN A 282 -43.57 19.74 -42.76
N ALA A 283 -43.85 19.19 -43.95
CA ALA A 283 -43.02 19.06 -45.15
C ALA A 283 -42.00 17.91 -45.25
N ALA A 284 -42.10 17.20 -46.38
CA ALA A 284 -41.50 15.93 -46.74
C ALA A 284 -39.99 16.00 -47.06
N ALA A 285 -39.25 15.00 -46.58
CA ALA A 285 -38.11 14.39 -47.27
C ALA A 285 -37.79 13.01 -46.62
N PRO A 286 -37.59 11.92 -47.38
CA PRO A 286 -37.24 10.63 -46.79
C PRO A 286 -35.72 10.56 -46.61
N ALA A 287 -35.24 10.85 -45.40
CA ALA A 287 -33.85 10.58 -45.02
C ALA A 287 -33.83 9.34 -44.11
N LEU A 288 -33.26 8.26 -44.62
CA LEU A 288 -32.94 7.03 -43.88
C LEU A 288 -31.94 7.36 -42.77
N GLY A 289 -32.42 7.48 -41.53
CA GLY A 289 -31.63 7.81 -40.33
C GLY A 289 -31.43 6.62 -39.36
N PRO A 290 -30.53 6.75 -38.37
CA PRO A 290 -29.92 5.68 -37.58
C PRO A 290 -30.79 5.17 -36.42
N VAL A 291 -32.01 4.72 -36.70
CA VAL A 291 -33.01 4.32 -35.68
C VAL A 291 -32.68 2.97 -35.00
N GLY A 292 -31.78 2.17 -35.58
CA GLY A 292 -31.45 0.82 -35.07
C GLY A 292 -30.62 0.81 -33.78
N LEU A 293 -29.65 1.72 -33.62
CA LEU A 293 -28.62 1.63 -32.57
C LEU A 293 -29.14 1.98 -31.16
N GLU A 294 -30.03 2.96 -31.06
CA GLU A 294 -30.74 3.39 -29.84
C GLU A 294 -31.67 2.30 -29.29
N SER A 295 -32.38 1.63 -30.21
CA SER A 295 -33.25 0.49 -29.89
C SER A 295 -32.44 -0.68 -29.29
N ASP A 296 -31.24 -0.94 -29.81
CA ASP A 296 -30.40 -2.04 -29.35
C ASP A 296 -29.75 -1.78 -27.99
N LEU A 297 -29.31 -0.54 -27.70
CA LEU A 297 -28.84 -0.17 -26.36
C LEU A 297 -29.94 -0.28 -25.31
N SER A 298 -31.17 0.09 -25.66
CA SER A 298 -32.35 -0.05 -24.79
C SER A 298 -32.69 -1.52 -24.52
N LYS A 299 -32.60 -2.39 -25.54
CA LYS A 299 -32.74 -3.85 -25.37
C LYS A 299 -31.64 -4.44 -24.51
N VAL A 300 -30.38 -4.04 -24.69
CA VAL A 300 -29.24 -4.48 -23.87
C VAL A 300 -29.43 -4.06 -22.41
N ARG A 301 -29.83 -2.81 -22.16
CA ARG A 301 -30.13 -2.29 -20.82
C ARG A 301 -31.25 -3.09 -20.15
N HIS A 302 -32.32 -3.41 -20.87
CA HIS A 302 -33.41 -4.24 -20.36
C HIS A 302 -32.95 -5.67 -20.03
N LYS A 303 -32.18 -6.31 -20.92
CA LYS A 303 -31.63 -7.65 -20.70
C LYS A 303 -30.68 -7.68 -19.50
N LEU A 304 -29.79 -6.71 -19.35
CA LEU A 304 -28.88 -6.61 -18.21
C LEU A 304 -29.62 -6.39 -16.89
N ARG A 305 -30.63 -5.51 -16.86
CA ARG A 305 -31.46 -5.31 -15.67
C ARG A 305 -32.15 -6.61 -15.24
N LYS A 306 -32.71 -7.35 -16.20
CA LYS A 306 -33.33 -8.66 -15.94
C LYS A 306 -32.30 -9.72 -15.52
N PHE A 307 -31.11 -9.70 -16.12
CA PHE A 307 -30.00 -10.59 -15.75
C PHE A 307 -29.53 -10.33 -14.32
N LEU A 308 -29.29 -9.08 -13.92
CA LEU A 308 -28.83 -8.74 -12.57
C LEU A 308 -29.85 -9.13 -11.50
N GLN A 309 -31.15 -9.01 -11.80
CA GLN A 309 -32.23 -9.45 -10.89
C GLN A 309 -32.34 -10.98 -10.79
N ARG A 310 -32.01 -11.71 -11.87
CA ARG A 310 -32.10 -13.17 -11.94
C ARG A 310 -30.73 -13.85 -11.86
N ARG A 311 -29.69 -13.11 -11.46
CA ARG A 311 -28.32 -13.61 -11.47
C ARG A 311 -28.21 -14.77 -10.48
N PRO A 312 -27.79 -15.97 -10.92
CA PRO A 312 -27.55 -17.08 -10.01
C PRO A 312 -26.55 -16.70 -8.92
N THR A 313 -26.73 -17.23 -7.73
CA THR A 313 -25.76 -17.04 -6.63
C THR A 313 -24.43 -17.72 -6.97
N LEU A 314 -23.35 -17.23 -6.37
CA LEU A 314 -22.03 -17.85 -6.53
C LEU A 314 -22.04 -19.33 -6.15
N GLN A 315 -22.78 -19.69 -5.09
CA GLN A 315 -22.96 -21.06 -4.64
C GLN A 315 -23.65 -21.92 -5.71
N SER A 316 -24.73 -21.45 -6.33
CA SER A 316 -25.41 -22.20 -7.41
C SER A 316 -24.50 -22.42 -8.63
N LEU A 317 -23.62 -21.47 -8.94
CA LEU A 317 -22.64 -21.62 -10.02
C LEU A 317 -21.53 -22.62 -9.68
N ARG A 318 -21.13 -22.72 -8.41
CA ARG A 318 -20.19 -23.73 -7.90
C ARG A 318 -20.82 -25.14 -7.91
N GLU A 319 -22.04 -25.28 -7.41
CA GLU A 319 -22.78 -26.54 -7.40
C GLU A 319 -23.01 -27.11 -8.81
N LYS A 320 -23.19 -26.23 -9.80
CA LYS A 320 -23.30 -26.61 -11.21
C LYS A 320 -21.96 -26.93 -11.88
N GLY A 321 -20.84 -26.78 -11.17
CA GLY A 321 -19.49 -27.06 -11.67
C GLY A 321 -18.94 -26.03 -12.67
N TYR A 322 -19.62 -24.90 -12.88
CA TYR A 322 -19.14 -23.84 -13.76
C TYR A 322 -17.97 -23.06 -13.15
N ILE A 323 -17.94 -22.97 -11.82
CA ILE A 323 -16.83 -22.37 -11.07
C ILE A 323 -16.17 -23.50 -10.30
N LYS A 324 -15.00 -23.93 -10.77
CA LYS A 324 -14.18 -24.92 -10.08
C LYS A 324 -13.47 -24.27 -8.89
N ASP A 325 -13.20 -25.09 -7.88
CA ASP A 325 -12.43 -24.67 -6.73
C ASP A 325 -10.98 -24.41 -7.14
N GLN A 326 -10.52 -23.18 -6.94
CA GLN A 326 -9.15 -22.74 -7.22
C GLN A 326 -8.21 -23.18 -6.09
N VAL A 327 -6.91 -22.97 -6.22
CA VAL A 327 -5.95 -23.18 -5.12
C VAL A 327 -5.93 -21.91 -4.26
N PHE A 328 -5.76 -20.75 -4.91
CA PHE A 328 -5.85 -19.46 -4.25
C PHE A 328 -7.30 -19.12 -3.88
N GLY A 329 -7.50 -18.54 -2.69
CA GLY A 329 -8.84 -18.22 -2.20
C GLY A 329 -9.68 -19.42 -1.75
N CYS A 330 -9.12 -20.63 -1.76
CA CYS A 330 -9.75 -21.82 -1.19
C CYS A 330 -9.56 -21.86 0.32
N ALA A 331 -10.54 -22.41 1.05
CA ALA A 331 -10.38 -22.67 2.48
C ALA A 331 -9.28 -23.71 2.69
N LEU A 332 -8.35 -23.44 3.62
CA LEU A 332 -7.16 -24.28 3.83
C LEU A 332 -7.51 -25.75 4.07
N ALA A 333 -8.51 -26.02 4.92
CA ALA A 333 -8.96 -27.38 5.22
C ALA A 333 -9.50 -28.11 3.97
N ALA A 334 -10.32 -27.43 3.16
CA ALA A 334 -10.89 -27.99 1.93
C ALA A 334 -9.80 -28.26 0.87
N LEU A 335 -8.82 -27.36 0.75
CA LEU A 335 -7.68 -27.55 -0.16
C LEU A 335 -6.85 -28.77 0.25
N CYS A 336 -6.50 -28.87 1.54
CA CYS A 336 -5.75 -29.99 2.10
C CYS A 336 -6.48 -31.32 1.92
N GLU A 337 -7.79 -31.36 2.16
CA GLU A 337 -8.63 -32.53 1.95
C GLU A 337 -8.64 -32.97 0.47
N ARG A 338 -8.82 -32.02 -0.45
CA ARG A 338 -8.79 -32.28 -1.90
C ARG A 338 -7.45 -32.84 -2.37
N GLU A 339 -6.35 -32.30 -1.86
CA GLU A 339 -4.98 -32.73 -2.22
C GLU A 339 -4.52 -33.99 -1.48
N ARG A 340 -5.32 -34.47 -0.51
CA ARG A 340 -4.99 -35.55 0.42
C ARG A 340 -3.67 -35.32 1.14
N SER A 341 -3.45 -34.08 1.57
CA SER A 341 -2.24 -33.61 2.23
C SER A 341 -2.61 -32.76 3.45
N ARG A 342 -1.73 -32.68 4.45
CA ARG A 342 -1.94 -31.79 5.60
C ARG A 342 -1.44 -30.36 5.33
N VAL A 343 -0.55 -30.21 4.37
CA VAL A 343 -0.01 -28.92 3.92
C VAL A 343 -0.26 -28.76 2.42
N PRO A 344 -0.76 -27.62 1.93
CA PRO A 344 -0.98 -27.41 0.51
C PRO A 344 0.29 -27.65 -0.33
N ARG A 345 0.16 -28.37 -1.45
CA ARG A 345 1.29 -28.72 -2.33
C ARG A 345 2.02 -27.48 -2.83
N PHE A 346 1.28 -26.43 -3.18
CA PHE A 346 1.85 -25.15 -3.60
C PHE A 346 2.77 -24.54 -2.53
N VAL A 347 2.37 -24.58 -1.25
CA VAL A 347 3.20 -24.09 -0.13
C VAL A 347 4.50 -24.89 -0.04
N GLN A 348 4.41 -26.22 -0.13
CA GLN A 348 5.58 -27.10 -0.10
C GLN A 348 6.53 -26.83 -1.29
N GLN A 349 5.98 -26.64 -2.49
CA GLN A 349 6.76 -26.35 -3.69
C GLN A 349 7.49 -25.01 -3.58
N CYS A 350 6.80 -23.95 -3.16
CA CYS A 350 7.41 -22.64 -2.96
C CYS A 350 8.53 -22.69 -1.92
N ILE A 351 8.30 -23.33 -0.77
CA ILE A 351 9.32 -23.47 0.28
C ILE A 351 10.54 -24.22 -0.24
N ARG A 352 10.36 -25.35 -0.92
CA ARG A 352 11.47 -26.10 -1.51
C ARG A 352 12.24 -25.28 -2.54
N ALA A 353 11.55 -24.57 -3.43
CA ALA A 353 12.19 -23.75 -4.46
C ALA A 353 12.99 -22.59 -3.83
N VAL A 354 12.44 -21.91 -2.82
CA VAL A 354 13.15 -20.84 -2.11
C VAL A 354 14.37 -21.37 -1.36
N GLU A 355 14.26 -22.54 -0.73
CA GLU A 355 15.40 -23.15 -0.03
C GLU A 355 16.50 -23.62 -0.98
N ALA A 356 16.14 -24.10 -2.17
CA ALA A 356 17.10 -24.61 -3.13
C ALA A 356 17.98 -23.52 -3.77
N ARG A 357 17.45 -22.30 -3.95
CA ARG A 357 18.14 -21.25 -4.75
C ARG A 357 17.93 -19.81 -4.29
N GLY A 358 17.41 -19.59 -3.08
CA GLY A 358 16.98 -18.27 -2.63
C GLY A 358 17.46 -17.84 -1.25
N LEU A 359 18.08 -18.72 -0.46
CA LEU A 359 18.40 -18.43 0.96
C LEU A 359 19.45 -17.33 1.14
N ASP A 360 20.27 -17.08 0.13
CA ASP A 360 21.35 -16.10 0.09
C ASP A 360 20.95 -14.76 -0.55
N ILE A 361 19.73 -14.65 -1.09
CA ILE A 361 19.26 -13.45 -1.79
C ILE A 361 18.88 -12.34 -0.79
N ASP A 362 19.49 -11.16 -0.94
CA ASP A 362 19.22 -9.99 -0.08
C ASP A 362 17.73 -9.62 -0.05
N GLY A 363 17.20 -9.40 1.15
CA GLY A 363 15.83 -8.99 1.38
C GLY A 363 14.80 -10.03 0.99
N LEU A 364 15.13 -11.32 1.08
CA LEU A 364 14.19 -12.42 0.85
C LEU A 364 12.88 -12.21 1.64
N TYR A 365 11.73 -12.43 1.01
CA TYR A 365 10.39 -12.07 1.53
C TYR A 365 10.10 -10.58 1.78
N ARG A 366 11.10 -9.72 1.99
CA ARG A 366 10.93 -8.26 2.13
C ARG A 366 10.74 -7.59 0.78
N ILE A 367 11.60 -7.89 -0.19
CA ILE A 367 11.53 -7.36 -1.56
C ILE A 367 10.31 -7.97 -2.28
N SER A 368 9.64 -7.14 -3.08
CA SER A 368 8.47 -7.56 -3.86
C SER A 368 8.88 -7.96 -5.26
N GLY A 369 8.51 -9.16 -5.69
CA GLY A 369 8.66 -9.59 -7.08
C GLY A 369 7.68 -8.89 -8.01
N ASN A 370 7.88 -9.09 -9.32
CA ASN A 370 7.00 -8.52 -10.34
C ASN A 370 5.55 -9.02 -10.17
N LEU A 371 4.62 -8.11 -9.87
CA LEU A 371 3.23 -8.44 -9.60
C LEU A 371 2.53 -9.13 -10.79
N ALA A 372 2.83 -8.74 -12.02
CA ALA A 372 2.25 -9.37 -13.20
C ALA A 372 2.71 -10.83 -13.33
N THR A 373 3.98 -11.12 -13.04
CA THR A 373 4.52 -12.48 -13.02
C THR A 373 3.93 -13.30 -11.87
N ILE A 374 3.75 -12.71 -10.69
CA ILE A 374 3.05 -13.35 -9.56
C ILE A 374 1.61 -13.73 -9.95
N GLN A 375 0.89 -12.86 -10.65
CA GLN A 375 -0.47 -13.15 -11.11
C GLN A 375 -0.50 -14.23 -12.20
N LYS A 376 0.51 -14.28 -13.08
CA LYS A 376 0.67 -15.40 -14.04
C LYS A 376 0.92 -16.73 -13.30
N LEU A 377 1.77 -16.73 -12.28
CA LEU A 377 2.03 -17.92 -11.45
C LEU A 377 0.75 -18.36 -10.73
N ARG A 378 0.03 -17.42 -10.10
CA ARG A 378 -1.28 -17.67 -9.47
C ARG A 378 -2.25 -18.33 -10.45
N TYR A 379 -2.40 -17.76 -11.65
CA TYR A 379 -3.27 -18.32 -12.70
C TYR A 379 -2.87 -19.74 -13.07
N LYS A 380 -1.57 -20.01 -13.28
CA LYS A 380 -1.04 -21.33 -13.62
C LYS A 380 -1.34 -22.37 -12.53
N VAL A 381 -1.17 -21.99 -11.26
CA VAL A 381 -1.47 -22.85 -10.10
C VAL A 381 -2.96 -23.16 -10.00
N ASP A 382 -3.83 -22.16 -10.23
CA ASP A 382 -5.29 -22.33 -10.15
C ASP A 382 -5.89 -23.22 -11.25
N HIS A 383 -5.20 -23.37 -12.39
CA HIS A 383 -5.70 -24.11 -13.56
C HIS A 383 -5.06 -25.50 -13.74
N ASP A 384 -4.33 -25.98 -12.73
CA ASP A 384 -3.81 -27.36 -12.63
C ASP A 384 -2.92 -27.78 -13.81
N GLU A 385 -2.09 -26.84 -14.29
CA GLU A 385 -0.90 -27.21 -15.07
C GLU A 385 0.15 -27.78 -14.10
N ARG A 386 0.89 -28.81 -14.52
CA ARG A 386 2.06 -29.29 -13.76
C ARG A 386 2.96 -28.10 -13.44
N LEU A 387 2.94 -27.67 -12.17
CA LEU A 387 3.74 -26.54 -11.73
C LEU A 387 5.18 -27.00 -11.54
N ASP A 388 6.02 -26.52 -12.44
CA ASP A 388 7.46 -26.55 -12.31
C ASP A 388 7.93 -25.13 -11.95
N LEU A 389 8.51 -24.99 -10.75
CA LEU A 389 9.07 -23.72 -10.25
C LEU A 389 10.56 -23.57 -10.61
N ASP A 390 11.16 -24.60 -11.18
CA ASP A 390 12.54 -24.59 -11.71
C ASP A 390 12.56 -24.20 -13.20
N ASP A 391 11.38 -24.09 -13.81
CA ASP A 391 11.19 -23.46 -15.12
C ASP A 391 11.70 -21.99 -15.06
N GLY A 392 12.55 -21.61 -16.01
CA GLY A 392 13.15 -20.27 -16.10
C GLY A 392 12.15 -19.11 -16.13
N ARG A 393 10.86 -19.39 -16.43
CA ARG A 393 9.77 -18.41 -16.26
C ARG A 393 9.62 -17.87 -14.83
N TRP A 394 10.11 -18.58 -13.83
CA TRP A 394 10.04 -18.22 -12.41
C TRP A 394 11.42 -18.05 -11.77
N GLU A 395 12.43 -17.69 -12.57
CA GLU A 395 13.81 -17.52 -12.10
C GLU A 395 13.94 -16.50 -10.95
N ASP A 396 13.15 -15.42 -10.97
CA ASP A 396 13.13 -14.47 -9.85
C ASP A 396 12.46 -15.08 -8.59
N VAL A 397 13.26 -15.32 -7.55
CA VAL A 397 12.79 -15.84 -6.25
C VAL A 397 11.77 -14.91 -5.58
N HIS A 398 11.80 -13.60 -5.86
CA HIS A 398 10.85 -12.64 -5.32
C HIS A 398 9.44 -12.85 -5.89
N VAL A 399 9.31 -13.47 -7.07
CA VAL A 399 8.03 -13.93 -7.61
C VAL A 399 7.50 -15.10 -6.77
N ILE A 400 8.33 -16.08 -6.43
CA ILE A 400 7.93 -17.26 -5.64
C ILE A 400 7.54 -16.86 -4.22
N THR A 401 8.39 -16.09 -3.55
CA THR A 401 8.08 -15.57 -2.20
C THR A 401 6.87 -14.64 -2.21
N GLY A 402 6.70 -13.84 -3.27
CA GLY A 402 5.51 -13.01 -3.49
C GLY A 402 4.24 -13.81 -3.64
N ALA A 403 4.27 -14.90 -4.42
CA ALA A 403 3.13 -15.79 -4.62
C ALA A 403 2.79 -16.60 -3.35
N LEU A 404 3.80 -17.04 -2.59
CA LEU A 404 3.59 -17.69 -1.30
C LEU A 404 2.90 -16.76 -0.29
N LYS A 405 3.37 -15.51 -0.17
CA LYS A 405 2.71 -14.47 0.65
C LYS A 405 1.28 -14.21 0.18
N LEU A 406 1.07 -14.13 -1.13
CA LEU A 406 -0.24 -13.92 -1.72
C LEU A 406 -1.21 -15.06 -1.38
N PHE A 407 -0.75 -16.31 -1.40
CA PHE A 407 -1.56 -17.47 -1.04
C PHE A 407 -2.14 -17.33 0.37
N PHE A 408 -1.30 -17.06 1.38
CA PHE A 408 -1.76 -16.87 2.76
C PHE A 408 -2.70 -15.67 2.92
N ARG A 409 -2.43 -14.58 2.20
CA ARG A 409 -3.27 -13.38 2.23
C ARG A 409 -4.65 -13.59 1.60
N GLU A 410 -4.74 -14.41 0.56
CA GLU A 410 -6.00 -14.71 -0.14
C GLU A 410 -6.83 -15.82 0.51
N LEU A 411 -6.31 -16.55 1.50
CA LEU A 411 -7.11 -17.52 2.24
C LEU A 411 -8.38 -16.85 2.79
N PRO A 412 -9.57 -17.48 2.73
CA PRO A 412 -10.79 -16.91 3.30
C PRO A 412 -10.66 -16.58 4.79
N GLU A 413 -10.01 -17.47 5.53
CA GLU A 413 -9.63 -17.31 6.93
C GLU A 413 -8.09 -17.28 7.06
N PRO A 414 -7.49 -16.41 7.89
CA PRO A 414 -6.04 -16.39 8.09
C PRO A 414 -5.49 -17.73 8.59
N LEU A 415 -4.19 -17.94 8.39
CA LEU A 415 -3.53 -19.16 8.85
C LEU A 415 -3.64 -19.33 10.37
N PHE A 416 -3.59 -18.22 11.12
CA PHE A 416 -4.05 -18.16 12.51
C PHE A 416 -5.55 -17.85 12.52
N PRO A 417 -6.44 -18.82 12.84
CA PRO A 417 -7.89 -18.67 12.73
C PRO A 417 -8.44 -17.47 13.52
N PHE A 418 -9.56 -16.89 13.06
CA PHE A 418 -10.20 -15.76 13.72
C PHE A 418 -10.58 -16.09 15.17
N SER A 419 -11.00 -17.33 15.41
CA SER A 419 -11.34 -17.87 16.74
C SER A 419 -10.17 -17.83 17.74
N HIS A 420 -8.93 -17.91 17.26
CA HIS A 420 -7.73 -17.91 18.09
C HIS A 420 -7.04 -16.55 18.14
N PHE A 421 -7.36 -15.64 17.21
CA PHE A 421 -6.71 -14.33 17.09
C PHE A 421 -6.64 -13.58 18.43
N ARG A 422 -7.78 -13.40 19.11
CA ARG A 422 -7.84 -12.70 20.40
C ARG A 422 -7.01 -13.40 21.50
N GLN A 423 -6.92 -14.72 21.46
CA GLN A 423 -6.17 -15.51 22.43
C GLN A 423 -4.67 -15.33 22.24
N PHE A 424 -4.17 -15.33 21.00
CA PHE A 424 -2.76 -15.01 20.69
C PHE A 424 -2.38 -13.60 21.13
N ILE A 425 -3.25 -12.61 20.86
CA ILE A 425 -3.01 -11.22 21.29
C ILE A 425 -3.06 -11.08 22.82
N ALA A 426 -3.92 -11.84 23.51
CA ALA A 426 -3.93 -11.85 24.97
C ALA A 426 -2.67 -12.50 25.54
N ALA A 427 -2.19 -13.60 24.94
CA ALA A 427 -0.98 -14.31 25.36
C ALA A 427 0.27 -13.43 25.24
N ILE A 428 0.42 -12.66 24.16
CA ILE A 428 1.61 -11.83 23.94
C ILE A 428 1.73 -10.65 24.93
N LYS A 429 0.59 -10.21 25.48
CA LYS A 429 0.49 -9.14 26.49
C LYS A 429 0.84 -9.59 27.91
N LEU A 430 1.04 -10.90 28.14
CA LEU A 430 1.48 -11.41 29.43
C LEU A 430 2.89 -10.90 29.74
N GLN A 431 3.07 -10.37 30.96
CA GLN A 431 4.35 -9.84 31.42
C GLN A 431 5.39 -10.93 31.69
N ASP A 432 4.93 -12.10 32.16
CA ASP A 432 5.79 -13.25 32.44
C ASP A 432 6.13 -14.00 31.14
N GLN A 433 7.41 -13.99 30.79
CA GLN A 433 7.95 -14.61 29.58
C GLN A 433 7.69 -16.13 29.53
N ALA A 434 7.81 -16.84 30.65
CA ALA A 434 7.63 -18.28 30.68
C ALA A 434 6.17 -18.66 30.45
N ARG A 435 5.24 -17.92 31.08
CA ARG A 435 3.80 -18.09 30.87
C ARG A 435 3.37 -17.71 29.46
N ARG A 436 3.91 -16.62 28.91
CA ARG A 436 3.68 -16.18 27.53
C ARG A 436 4.05 -17.29 26.53
N SER A 437 5.27 -17.81 26.67
CA SER A 437 5.82 -18.90 25.85
C SER A 437 4.96 -20.17 25.91
N ARG A 438 4.56 -20.58 27.12
CA ARG A 438 3.69 -21.74 27.33
C ARG A 438 2.31 -21.55 26.70
N CYS A 439 1.69 -20.39 26.91
CA CYS A 439 0.36 -20.10 26.37
C CYS A 439 0.35 -20.09 24.84
N VAL A 440 1.33 -19.45 24.20
CA VAL A 440 1.45 -19.45 22.73
C VAL A 440 1.64 -20.87 22.20
N ARG A 441 2.47 -21.69 22.85
CA ARG A 441 2.67 -23.09 22.49
C ARG A 441 1.37 -23.91 22.57
N ASP A 442 0.62 -23.76 23.65
CA ASP A 442 -0.64 -24.48 23.84
C ASP A 442 -1.69 -24.04 22.81
N LEU A 443 -1.74 -22.75 22.47
CA LEU A 443 -2.59 -22.22 21.41
C LEU A 443 -2.21 -22.74 20.02
N VAL A 444 -0.92 -22.85 19.70
CA VAL A 444 -0.48 -23.45 18.44
C VAL A 444 -0.92 -24.92 18.37
N ARG A 445 -0.78 -25.67 19.48
CA ARG A 445 -1.19 -27.08 19.56
C ARG A 445 -2.71 -27.29 19.46
N SER A 446 -3.52 -26.30 19.83
CA SER A 446 -4.98 -26.38 19.70
C SER A 446 -5.50 -26.07 18.30
N LEU A 447 -4.64 -25.67 17.36
CA LEU A 447 -5.04 -25.35 16.00
C LEU A 447 -5.50 -26.59 15.23
N PRO A 448 -6.41 -26.42 14.24
CA PRO A 448 -6.75 -27.50 13.32
C PRO A 448 -5.50 -28.07 12.62
N ALA A 449 -5.48 -29.38 12.37
CA ALA A 449 -4.33 -30.06 11.81
C ALA A 449 -3.77 -29.41 10.52
N PRO A 450 -4.60 -28.96 9.54
CA PRO A 450 -4.08 -28.26 8.36
C PRO A 450 -3.36 -26.95 8.69
N ASN A 451 -3.89 -26.17 9.63
CA ASN A 451 -3.29 -24.90 10.08
C ASN A 451 -1.98 -25.16 10.82
N HIS A 452 -1.99 -26.07 11.79
CA HIS A 452 -0.82 -26.43 12.58
C HIS A 452 0.32 -26.95 11.71
N ASP A 453 0.04 -27.88 10.80
CA ASP A 453 1.08 -28.50 9.99
C ASP A 453 1.63 -27.53 8.92
N THR A 454 0.78 -26.66 8.39
CA THR A 454 1.20 -25.57 7.48
C THR A 454 2.04 -24.53 8.21
N LEU A 455 1.66 -24.15 9.44
CA LEU A 455 2.46 -23.26 10.29
C LEU A 455 3.83 -23.87 10.61
N ARG A 456 3.87 -25.14 11.02
CA ARG A 456 5.13 -25.83 11.29
C ARG A 456 6.08 -25.72 10.10
N MET A 457 5.62 -26.08 8.91
CA MET A 457 6.46 -26.08 7.71
C MET A 457 6.93 -24.67 7.36
N LEU A 458 6.03 -23.67 7.44
CA LEU A 458 6.37 -22.28 7.17
C LEU A 458 7.38 -21.73 8.20
N PHE A 459 7.16 -21.92 9.49
CA PHE A 459 8.06 -21.36 10.52
C PHE A 459 9.42 -22.06 10.53
N GLN A 460 9.49 -23.36 10.24
CA GLN A 460 10.77 -24.05 10.04
C GLN A 460 11.55 -23.49 8.83
N HIS A 461 10.85 -23.21 7.73
CA HIS A 461 11.43 -22.54 6.58
C HIS A 461 11.95 -21.13 6.94
N LEU A 462 11.14 -20.34 7.65
CA LEU A 462 11.52 -18.98 8.04
C LEU A 462 12.71 -18.97 9.02
N CYS A 463 12.84 -19.96 9.91
CA CYS A 463 14.04 -20.13 10.73
C CYS A 463 15.29 -20.32 9.86
N ARG A 464 15.23 -21.17 8.81
CA ARG A 464 16.34 -21.32 7.86
C ARG A 464 16.68 -20.03 7.13
N VAL A 465 15.69 -19.23 6.75
CA VAL A 465 15.92 -17.90 6.17
C VAL A 465 16.68 -17.00 7.15
N ILE A 466 16.28 -16.98 8.42
CA ILE A 466 16.93 -16.15 9.46
C ILE A 466 18.36 -16.64 9.77
N GLU A 467 18.59 -17.95 9.73
CA GLU A 467 19.93 -18.54 9.88
C GLU A 467 20.91 -18.06 8.78
N HIS A 468 20.40 -17.76 7.59
CA HIS A 468 21.17 -17.18 6.47
C HIS A 468 21.15 -15.63 6.49
N GLY A 469 20.83 -15.04 7.65
CA GLY A 469 20.67 -13.59 7.83
C GLY A 469 21.91 -12.77 7.48
N GLU A 470 23.10 -13.36 7.51
CA GLU A 470 24.35 -12.68 7.10
C GLU A 470 24.36 -12.39 5.59
N GLN A 471 23.83 -13.30 4.76
CA GLN A 471 23.79 -13.14 3.30
C GLN A 471 22.52 -12.40 2.87
N ASN A 472 21.35 -12.85 3.34
CA ASN A 472 20.07 -12.31 2.90
C ASN A 472 19.59 -11.07 3.68
N ARG A 473 20.30 -10.68 4.75
CA ARG A 473 20.00 -9.51 5.61
C ARG A 473 18.60 -9.53 6.24
N MET A 474 18.02 -10.72 6.44
CA MET A 474 16.74 -10.91 7.11
C MET A 474 16.95 -11.31 8.58
N SER A 475 16.34 -10.56 9.49
CA SER A 475 16.32 -10.84 10.92
C SER A 475 14.95 -11.37 11.35
N VAL A 476 14.85 -11.88 12.59
CA VAL A 476 13.58 -12.28 13.18
C VAL A 476 12.54 -11.14 13.10
N GLN A 477 12.96 -9.91 13.40
CA GLN A 477 12.08 -8.74 13.37
C GLN A 477 11.63 -8.39 11.95
N SER A 478 12.53 -8.40 10.97
CA SER A 478 12.17 -8.06 9.59
C SER A 478 11.23 -9.10 8.98
N VAL A 479 11.45 -10.39 9.26
CA VAL A 479 10.53 -11.47 8.86
C VAL A 479 9.17 -11.33 9.55
N ALA A 480 9.15 -11.02 10.85
CA ALA A 480 7.92 -10.83 11.61
C ALA A 480 7.07 -9.65 11.09
N ILE A 481 7.70 -8.55 10.65
CA ILE A 481 6.98 -7.41 10.03
C ILE A 481 6.29 -7.83 8.73
N VAL A 482 6.91 -8.72 7.94
CA VAL A 482 6.32 -9.21 6.68
C VAL A 482 5.18 -10.20 6.95
N PHE A 483 5.40 -11.16 7.86
CA PHE A 483 4.48 -12.27 8.07
C PHE A 483 3.40 -12.00 9.13
N GLY A 484 3.58 -11.05 10.04
CA GLY A 484 2.57 -10.62 11.03
C GLY A 484 1.21 -10.33 10.40
N PRO A 485 1.09 -9.31 9.51
CA PRO A 485 -0.17 -8.99 8.85
C PRO A 485 -0.57 -10.01 7.77
N THR A 486 0.36 -10.84 7.29
CA THR A 486 0.08 -11.88 6.29
C THR A 486 -0.62 -13.08 6.91
N LEU A 487 -0.21 -13.48 8.12
CA LEU A 487 -0.69 -14.68 8.79
C LEU A 487 -1.78 -14.40 9.82
N LEU A 488 -1.81 -13.18 10.39
CA LEU A 488 -2.79 -12.76 11.38
C LEU A 488 -3.55 -11.53 10.89
N ARG A 489 -4.87 -11.58 10.98
CA ARG A 489 -5.74 -10.42 10.75
C ARG A 489 -7.00 -10.55 11.62
N PRO A 490 -7.51 -9.44 12.20
CA PRO A 490 -8.76 -9.49 12.94
C PRO A 490 -9.93 -9.73 11.99
N GLU A 491 -11.01 -10.35 12.47
CA GLU A 491 -12.23 -10.58 11.69
C GLU A 491 -12.98 -9.27 11.40
N VAL A 492 -12.91 -8.33 12.35
CA VAL A 492 -13.49 -6.99 12.26
C VAL A 492 -12.38 -5.97 12.47
N GLU A 493 -12.29 -4.96 11.60
CA GLU A 493 -11.36 -3.84 11.80
C GLU A 493 -11.72 -3.08 13.09
N GLU A 494 -10.93 -3.29 14.15
CA GLU A 494 -11.05 -2.56 15.40
C GLU A 494 -10.32 -1.21 15.28
N THR A 495 -10.86 -0.15 15.91
CA THR A 495 -10.39 1.24 15.80
C THR A 495 -8.93 1.46 16.27
N SER A 496 -8.31 0.47 16.92
CA SER A 496 -6.93 0.46 17.43
C SER A 496 -5.94 -0.24 16.47
N MET A 497 -6.09 0.02 15.17
CA MET A 497 -5.35 -0.65 14.08
C MET A 497 -3.81 -0.65 14.27
N PRO A 498 -3.14 0.44 14.72
CA PRO A 498 -1.68 0.45 14.88
C PRO A 498 -1.17 -0.49 15.98
N MET A 499 -1.85 -0.54 17.14
CA MET A 499 -1.43 -1.39 18.25
C MET A 499 -1.61 -2.88 17.92
N THR A 500 -2.65 -3.21 17.16
CA THR A 500 -2.93 -4.59 16.76
C THR A 500 -1.82 -5.14 15.84
N MET A 501 -1.27 -4.32 14.95
CA MET A 501 -0.15 -4.73 14.08
C MET A 501 1.12 -5.05 14.87
N VAL A 502 1.45 -4.26 15.90
CA VAL A 502 2.63 -4.54 16.75
C VAL A 502 2.49 -5.89 17.44
N PHE A 503 1.30 -6.21 17.97
CA PHE A 503 1.07 -7.50 18.62
C PHE A 503 1.10 -8.68 17.64
N GLN A 504 0.62 -8.52 16.42
CA GLN A 504 0.73 -9.55 15.38
C GLN A 504 2.19 -9.89 15.08
N ASN A 505 3.04 -8.85 14.94
CA ASN A 505 4.46 -9.04 14.70
C ASN A 505 5.13 -9.74 15.89
N GLN A 506 4.80 -9.33 17.12
CA GLN A 506 5.34 -9.97 18.34
C GLN A 506 4.94 -11.45 18.47
N VAL A 507 3.72 -11.82 18.03
CA VAL A 507 3.31 -13.23 17.98
C VAL A 507 4.21 -14.02 17.03
N VAL A 508 4.44 -13.52 15.82
CA VAL A 508 5.32 -14.18 14.85
C VAL A 508 6.76 -14.24 15.36
N GLU A 509 7.28 -13.16 15.94
CA GLU A 509 8.62 -13.09 16.52
C GLU A 509 8.81 -14.13 17.63
N LEU A 510 7.88 -14.25 18.57
CA LEU A 510 7.96 -15.23 19.65
C LEU A 510 7.96 -16.67 19.10
N ILE A 511 7.12 -16.96 18.10
CA ILE A 511 7.06 -18.29 17.50
C ILE A 511 8.36 -18.61 16.74
N LEU A 512 8.96 -17.63 16.05
CA LEU A 512 10.27 -17.80 15.39
C LEU A 512 11.39 -18.05 16.41
N GLN A 513 11.44 -17.28 17.51
CA GLN A 513 12.44 -17.44 18.57
C GLN A 513 12.34 -18.79 19.30
N GLN A 514 11.14 -19.36 19.41
CA GLN A 514 10.87 -20.61 20.11
C GLN A 514 10.41 -21.72 19.17
N CYS A 515 10.81 -21.65 17.90
CA CYS A 515 10.32 -22.56 16.86
C CYS A 515 10.58 -24.03 17.21
N ALA A 516 11.77 -24.35 17.70
CA ALA A 516 12.12 -25.72 18.11
C ALA A 516 11.28 -26.24 19.29
N ASP A 517 10.92 -25.39 20.25
CA ASP A 517 10.11 -25.76 21.42
C ASP A 517 8.62 -25.91 21.08
N ILE A 518 8.12 -25.05 20.18
CA ILE A 518 6.73 -25.03 19.74
C ILE A 518 6.48 -26.17 18.74
N PHE A 519 7.42 -26.38 17.83
CA PHE A 519 7.38 -27.38 16.78
C PHE A 519 8.56 -28.36 16.91
N PRO A 520 8.51 -29.29 17.88
CA PRO A 520 9.58 -30.26 18.06
C PRO A 520 9.79 -31.10 16.78
N PRO A 521 11.05 -31.42 16.42
CA PRO A 521 11.33 -32.35 15.34
C PRO A 521 10.74 -33.73 15.68
N HIS A 522 10.18 -34.39 14.66
CA HIS A 522 9.60 -35.72 14.78
C HIS A 522 10.67 -36.81 14.74
#